data_AF-A0A0D6P3G3-F1
#
_entry.id   AF-A0A0D6P3G3-F1
#
_cell.length_a   1.000
_cell.length_b   1.000
_cell.length_c   1.000
_cell.angle_alpha   90.00
_cell.angle_beta   90.00
_cell.angle_gamma   90.00
#
_symmetry.space_group_name_H-M   'P 1'
#
loop_
_entity.id
_entity.type
_entity.pdbx_description
1 polymer ?
#
loop_
_entity_poly.entity_id
_entity_poly.type
_entity_poly.pdbx_seq_one_letter_code
_entity_poly.pdbx_strand_id
1 'polypeptide(L)'
;MFTKIVDQMPDIARVVLHGVGEPMLVKRLPDMIRYLKARGTYVLFNTNGTLMQPRRFRELIDTGLDELRVSLDAADRASYAKIRGKDFFDRIVRDVGKFVTYQKQTDAATPRVSLWLTGLKETIGQLPDFVRLAARMGITEVHLQRLVFDELGYGKAQGGNSLFESAQEAESDTIEEARDMARSLGVTLDASGATEPGLSLKRHNDQAWTACRRPWSLMYFTAHGRALPCCIAPFSARGYGNYTLGDATQDDLRTIWNDAPYRDFRTGLLSDTPPAPCQNCGVRWSL
;
A
#
# COMPACT_ATOMS: atom_id res chain seq x y z
N MET A 1 -7.33 21.87 5.46
CA MET A 1 -7.59 20.61 6.17
C MET A 1 -6.31 19.87 6.51
N PHE A 2 -5.47 19.49 5.53
CA PHE A 2 -4.21 18.76 5.78
C PHE A 2 -3.36 19.32 6.94
N THR A 3 -2.95 20.59 6.88
CA THR A 3 -2.15 21.21 7.94
C THR A 3 -2.87 21.22 9.28
N LYS A 4 -4.18 21.54 9.30
CA LYS A 4 -5.02 21.46 10.51
C LYS A 4 -5.00 20.08 11.17
N ILE A 5 -4.89 19.00 10.41
CA ILE A 5 -4.77 17.63 10.95
C ILE A 5 -3.34 17.41 11.47
N VAL A 6 -2.33 17.68 10.64
CA VAL A 6 -0.92 17.44 10.98
C VAL A 6 -0.46 18.25 12.19
N ASP A 7 -0.90 19.51 12.32
CA ASP A 7 -0.48 20.41 13.40
C ASP A 7 -0.97 19.97 14.78
N GLN A 8 -1.98 19.09 14.85
CA GLN A 8 -2.44 18.50 16.11
C GLN A 8 -1.54 17.36 16.60
N MET A 9 -0.61 16.87 15.77
CA MET A 9 0.30 15.76 16.07
C MET A 9 1.74 16.16 15.71
N PRO A 10 2.40 17.03 16.51
CA PRO A 10 3.72 17.56 16.18
C PRO A 10 4.78 16.47 16.06
N ASP A 11 4.69 15.41 16.87
CA ASP A 11 5.67 14.31 16.93
C ASP A 11 5.25 13.10 16.08
N ILE A 12 4.48 13.31 15.00
CA ILE A 12 4.06 12.21 14.14
C ILE A 12 5.26 11.56 13.44
N ALA A 13 5.52 10.31 13.79
CA ALA A 13 6.66 9.56 13.28
C ALA A 13 6.56 9.27 11.78
N ARG A 14 5.36 8.96 11.28
CA ARG A 14 5.15 8.54 9.88
C ARG A 14 3.82 8.99 9.31
N VAL A 15 3.85 9.52 8.08
CA VAL A 15 2.65 9.83 7.28
C VAL A 15 2.71 9.14 5.93
N VAL A 16 1.61 8.46 5.58
CA VAL A 16 1.40 7.86 4.27
C VAL A 16 0.41 8.70 3.49
N LEU A 17 0.89 9.42 2.46
CA LEU A 17 0.07 10.28 1.62
C LEU A 17 -0.60 9.48 0.49
N HIS A 18 -1.53 8.59 0.85
CA HIS A 18 -2.22 7.73 -0.11
C HIS A 18 -3.74 7.67 0.13
N GLY A 19 -4.43 6.97 -0.76
CA GLY A 19 -5.83 6.62 -0.60
C GLY A 19 -6.42 6.10 -1.91
N VAL A 20 -7.74 6.21 -2.05
CA VAL A 20 -8.41 5.97 -3.33
C VAL A 20 -8.07 7.12 -4.27
N GLY A 21 -7.14 6.91 -5.21
CA GLY A 21 -6.73 7.91 -6.19
C GLY A 21 -5.24 7.84 -6.55
N GLU A 22 -4.72 8.94 -7.08
CA GLU A 22 -3.31 9.09 -7.47
C GLU A 22 -2.73 10.37 -6.80
N PRO A 23 -1.86 10.23 -5.79
CA PRO A 23 -1.27 11.37 -5.09
C PRO A 23 -0.58 12.38 -6.01
N MET A 24 0.05 11.93 -7.10
CA MET A 24 0.73 12.83 -8.04
C MET A 24 -0.21 13.77 -8.82
N LEU A 25 -1.54 13.60 -8.72
CA LEU A 25 -2.52 14.58 -9.22
C LEU A 25 -2.70 15.78 -8.27
N VAL A 26 -2.33 15.63 -7.01
CA VAL A 26 -2.44 16.71 -6.01
C VAL A 26 -1.37 17.75 -6.28
N LYS A 27 -1.76 18.91 -6.83
CA LYS A 27 -0.82 20.00 -7.19
C LYS A 27 0.11 20.42 -6.04
N ARG A 28 -0.40 20.35 -4.80
CA ARG A 28 0.32 20.73 -3.58
C ARG A 28 1.07 19.58 -2.90
N LEU A 29 1.15 18.40 -3.52
CA LEU A 29 1.86 17.25 -2.96
C LEU A 29 3.30 17.60 -2.53
N PRO A 30 4.12 18.32 -3.34
CA PRO A 30 5.45 18.73 -2.93
C PRO A 30 5.46 19.57 -1.65
N ASP A 31 4.55 20.53 -1.52
CA ASP A 31 4.44 21.37 -0.33
C ASP A 31 4.02 20.58 0.90
N MET A 32 3.12 19.62 0.73
CA MET A 32 2.68 18.72 1.81
C MET A 32 3.81 17.85 2.32
N ILE A 33 4.66 17.32 1.42
CA ILE A 33 5.85 16.54 1.78
C ILE A 33 6.82 17.43 2.54
N ARG A 34 7.20 18.60 1.99
CA ARG A 34 8.13 19.53 2.66
C ARG A 34 7.64 19.94 4.05
N TYR A 35 6.33 20.16 4.19
CA TYR A 35 5.70 20.49 5.47
C TYR A 35 5.94 19.39 6.52
N LEU A 36 5.73 18.12 6.15
CA LEU A 36 5.98 16.99 7.05
C LEU A 36 7.48 16.79 7.31
N LYS A 37 8.32 16.90 6.29
CA LYS A 37 9.78 16.76 6.42
C LYS A 37 10.40 17.82 7.31
N ALA A 38 9.89 19.05 7.30
CA ALA A 38 10.31 20.11 8.22
C ALA A 38 10.08 19.77 9.71
N ARG A 39 9.27 18.73 10.01
CA ARG A 39 9.00 18.22 11.36
C ARG A 39 9.74 16.92 11.69
N GLY A 40 10.62 16.45 10.79
CA GLY A 40 11.29 15.15 10.95
C GLY A 40 10.42 13.92 10.70
N THR A 41 9.20 14.09 10.18
CA THR A 41 8.30 12.97 9.87
C THR A 41 8.84 12.11 8.72
N TYR A 42 8.65 10.80 8.82
CA TYR A 42 8.85 9.87 7.71
C TYR A 42 7.66 9.93 6.74
N VAL A 43 7.91 10.21 5.47
CA VAL A 43 6.87 10.47 4.46
C VAL A 43 7.00 9.50 3.30
N LEU A 44 5.89 8.84 2.98
CA LEU A 44 5.81 7.96 1.82
C LEU A 44 4.46 8.09 1.10
N PHE A 45 4.43 7.72 -0.18
CA PHE A 45 3.17 7.54 -0.90
C PHE A 45 3.23 6.43 -1.93
N ASN A 46 2.02 6.00 -2.35
CA ASN A 46 1.83 5.02 -3.41
C ASN A 46 1.42 5.74 -4.70
N THR A 47 1.98 5.35 -5.83
CA THR A 47 1.61 5.85 -7.16
C THR A 47 1.37 4.72 -8.14
N ASN A 48 0.50 4.93 -9.11
CA ASN A 48 0.37 4.08 -10.29
C ASN A 48 1.44 4.37 -11.35
N GLY A 49 2.34 5.33 -11.12
CA GLY A 49 3.47 5.66 -11.99
C GLY A 49 3.10 6.40 -13.29
N THR A 50 1.83 6.59 -13.60
CA THR A 50 1.39 7.16 -14.89
C THR A 50 1.78 8.63 -15.09
N LEU A 51 2.10 9.34 -14.00
CA LEU A 51 2.51 10.75 -13.98
C LEU A 51 4.00 10.94 -13.71
N MET A 52 4.78 9.85 -13.63
CA MET A 52 6.24 9.92 -13.53
C MET A 52 6.79 10.48 -14.83
N GLN A 53 7.41 11.65 -14.77
CA GLN A 53 7.96 12.36 -15.93
C GLN A 53 9.22 13.12 -15.51
N PRO A 54 10.23 13.26 -16.40
CA PRO A 54 11.53 13.88 -16.05
C PRO A 54 11.44 15.24 -15.36
N ARG A 55 10.49 16.08 -15.77
CA ARG A 55 10.26 17.40 -15.16
C ARG A 55 9.92 17.38 -13.67
N ARG A 56 9.48 16.24 -13.12
CA ARG A 56 9.10 16.08 -11.71
C ARG A 56 10.19 15.42 -10.86
N PHE A 57 11.25 14.88 -11.47
CA PHE A 57 12.22 14.03 -10.76
C PHE A 57 12.96 14.81 -9.68
N ARG A 58 13.54 15.97 -10.07
CA ARG A 58 14.22 16.87 -9.14
C ARG A 58 13.28 17.33 -8.03
N GLU A 59 12.06 17.75 -8.38
CA GLU A 59 11.08 18.19 -7.37
C GLU A 59 10.78 17.10 -6.34
N LEU A 60 10.59 15.84 -6.76
CA LEU A 60 10.34 14.73 -5.83
C LEU A 60 11.53 14.50 -4.89
N ILE A 61 12.76 14.51 -5.40
CA ILE A 61 13.98 14.37 -4.58
C ILE A 61 14.10 15.54 -3.60
N ASP A 62 13.98 16.77 -4.10
CA ASP A 62 14.14 18.01 -3.32
C ASP A 62 13.05 18.20 -2.25
N THR A 63 11.94 17.45 -2.30
CA THR A 63 10.94 17.46 -1.22
C THR A 63 11.41 16.74 0.04
N GLY A 64 12.42 15.87 -0.07
CA GLY A 64 12.86 14.99 1.00
C GLY A 64 11.95 13.78 1.23
N LEU A 65 11.16 13.37 0.23
CA LEU A 65 10.33 12.16 0.30
C LEU A 65 11.20 10.93 0.64
N ASP A 66 10.77 10.10 1.58
CA ASP A 66 11.56 8.95 2.03
C ASP A 66 11.31 7.69 1.18
N GLU A 67 10.05 7.43 0.82
CA GLU A 67 9.65 6.20 0.10
C GLU A 67 8.63 6.49 -1.02
N LEU A 68 8.88 5.92 -2.19
CA LEU A 68 7.99 5.95 -3.36
C LEU A 68 7.62 4.52 -3.75
N ARG A 69 6.36 4.16 -3.55
CA ARG A 69 5.84 2.81 -3.84
C ARG A 69 5.08 2.83 -5.15
N VAL A 70 5.55 2.07 -6.14
CA VAL A 70 4.96 2.06 -7.48
C VAL A 70 4.15 0.78 -7.67
N SER A 71 2.83 0.91 -7.82
CA SER A 71 1.93 -0.20 -8.11
C SER A 71 1.89 -0.49 -9.60
N LEU A 72 2.48 -1.62 -10.01
CA LEU A 72 2.55 -2.04 -11.42
C LEU A 72 1.62 -3.22 -11.72
N ASP A 73 1.46 -4.17 -10.79
CA ASP A 73 0.50 -5.28 -10.86
C ASP A 73 0.65 -6.28 -12.03
N ALA A 74 1.71 -6.22 -12.84
CA ALA A 74 2.03 -7.20 -13.89
C ALA A 74 3.50 -7.13 -14.31
N ALA A 75 4.04 -8.22 -14.88
CA ALA A 75 5.41 -8.25 -15.43
C ALA A 75 5.47 -7.98 -16.94
N ASP A 76 4.31 -7.95 -17.62
CA ASP A 76 4.19 -7.68 -19.05
C ASP A 76 3.00 -6.78 -19.37
N ARG A 77 3.02 -6.24 -20.60
CA ARG A 77 2.03 -5.31 -21.13
C ARG A 77 0.63 -5.89 -21.27
N ALA A 78 0.51 -7.15 -21.68
CA ALA A 78 -0.79 -7.79 -21.91
C ALA A 78 -1.52 -8.02 -20.58
N SER A 79 -0.83 -8.60 -19.60
CA SER A 79 -1.34 -8.76 -18.24
C SER A 79 -1.66 -7.42 -17.58
N TYR A 80 -0.79 -6.41 -17.74
CA TYR A 80 -1.04 -5.06 -17.25
C TYR A 80 -2.35 -4.48 -17.80
N ALA A 81 -2.53 -4.52 -19.12
CA ALA A 81 -3.72 -3.99 -19.77
C ALA A 81 -5.00 -4.72 -19.32
N LYS A 82 -4.93 -6.04 -19.12
CA LYS A 82 -6.03 -6.85 -18.61
C LYS A 82 -6.45 -6.43 -17.19
N ILE A 83 -5.49 -6.22 -16.30
CA ILE A 83 -5.73 -5.95 -14.87
C ILE A 83 -6.10 -4.49 -14.63
N ARG A 84 -5.33 -3.57 -15.23
CA ARG A 84 -5.44 -2.13 -15.00
C ARG A 84 -6.43 -1.45 -15.95
N GLY A 85 -6.87 -2.15 -17.00
CA GLY A 85 -7.87 -1.69 -17.98
C GLY A 85 -7.39 -0.59 -18.93
N LYS A 86 -6.11 -0.22 -18.85
CA LYS A 86 -5.44 0.76 -19.72
C LYS A 86 -4.01 0.33 -19.97
N ASP A 87 -3.51 0.64 -21.15
CA ASP A 87 -2.16 0.28 -21.56
C ASP A 87 -1.18 1.44 -21.29
N PHE A 88 -0.54 1.40 -20.12
CA PHE A 88 0.50 2.35 -19.73
C PHE A 88 1.81 1.66 -19.34
N PHE A 89 1.91 0.34 -19.55
CA PHE A 89 2.98 -0.49 -19.02
C PHE A 89 4.37 0.01 -19.46
N ASP A 90 4.61 0.07 -20.77
CA ASP A 90 5.90 0.48 -21.34
C ASP A 90 6.28 1.90 -20.90
N ARG A 91 5.29 2.79 -20.79
CA ARG A 91 5.49 4.17 -20.31
C ARG A 91 5.94 4.19 -18.85
N ILE A 92 5.23 3.46 -17.98
CA ILE A 92 5.54 3.41 -16.54
C ILE A 92 6.92 2.80 -16.33
N VAL A 93 7.20 1.63 -16.93
CA VAL A 93 8.49 0.95 -16.83
C VAL A 93 9.63 1.88 -17.27
N ARG A 94 9.48 2.54 -18.43
CA ARG A 94 10.46 3.49 -18.93
C ARG A 94 10.63 4.70 -18.01
N ASP A 95 9.55 5.35 -17.60
CA ASP A 95 9.62 6.64 -16.91
C ASP A 95 10.02 6.47 -15.43
N VAL A 96 9.62 5.38 -14.77
CA VAL A 96 10.12 4.99 -13.44
C VAL A 96 11.58 4.56 -13.53
N GLY A 97 11.98 3.77 -14.54
CA GLY A 97 13.39 3.42 -14.74
C GLY A 97 14.28 4.65 -14.98
N LYS A 98 13.79 5.65 -15.73
CA LYS A 98 14.46 6.96 -15.88
C LYS A 98 14.61 7.69 -14.56
N PHE A 99 13.62 7.62 -13.67
CA PHE A 99 13.71 8.23 -12.34
C PHE A 99 14.80 7.58 -11.50
N VAL A 100 14.88 6.26 -11.47
CA VAL A 100 15.92 5.51 -10.74
C VAL A 100 17.32 5.82 -11.30
N THR A 101 17.46 5.88 -12.63
CA THR A 101 18.72 6.31 -13.26
C THR A 101 19.08 7.75 -12.88
N TYR A 102 18.10 8.65 -12.85
CA TYR A 102 18.31 10.03 -12.42
C TYR A 102 18.78 10.12 -10.97
N GLN A 103 18.21 9.34 -10.06
CA GLN A 103 18.66 9.26 -8.66
C GLN A 103 20.14 8.88 -8.57
N LYS A 104 20.57 7.86 -9.33
CA LYS A 104 21.98 7.44 -9.38
C LYS A 104 22.90 8.54 -9.93
N GLN A 105 22.45 9.27 -10.96
CA GLN A 105 23.23 10.37 -11.57
C GLN A 105 23.38 11.58 -10.64
N THR A 106 22.42 11.81 -9.75
CA THR A 106 22.44 12.93 -8.79
C THR A 106 22.85 12.51 -7.38
N ASP A 107 23.31 11.27 -7.20
CA ASP A 107 23.65 10.68 -5.89
C ASP A 107 22.53 10.82 -4.84
N ALA A 108 21.28 10.74 -5.29
CA ALA A 108 20.11 10.88 -4.45
C ALA A 108 19.72 9.53 -3.84
N ALA A 109 19.92 9.39 -2.53
CA ALA A 109 19.55 8.18 -1.78
C ALA A 109 18.03 8.03 -1.57
N THR A 110 17.27 9.12 -1.67
CA THR A 110 15.82 9.14 -1.47
C THR A 110 15.07 9.80 -2.63
N PRO A 111 13.78 9.47 -2.83
CA PRO A 111 13.02 8.41 -2.16
C PRO A 111 13.50 7.00 -2.51
N ARG A 112 13.46 6.07 -1.54
CA ARG A 112 13.60 4.63 -1.83
C ARG A 112 12.44 4.19 -2.70
N VAL A 113 12.73 3.55 -3.84
CA VAL A 113 11.73 3.12 -4.81
C VAL A 113 11.49 1.62 -4.67
N SER A 114 10.23 1.21 -4.60
CA SER A 114 9.83 -0.20 -4.61
C SER A 114 8.72 -0.47 -5.62
N LEU A 115 8.71 -1.67 -6.19
CA LEU A 115 7.64 -2.16 -7.07
C LEU A 115 6.67 -3.05 -6.31
N TRP A 116 5.38 -2.80 -6.49
CA TRP A 116 4.31 -3.53 -5.83
C TRP A 116 3.47 -4.30 -6.85
N LEU A 117 3.26 -5.58 -6.57
CA LEU A 117 2.41 -6.49 -7.32
C LEU A 117 1.29 -6.97 -6.41
N THR A 118 0.04 -6.76 -6.82
CA THR A 118 -1.09 -7.46 -6.22
C THR A 118 -1.07 -8.92 -6.67
N GLY A 119 -0.96 -9.84 -5.72
CA GLY A 119 -0.99 -11.29 -5.95
C GLY A 119 -2.39 -11.73 -6.37
N LEU A 120 -2.53 -11.98 -7.67
CA LEU A 120 -3.73 -12.56 -8.29
C LEU A 120 -3.39 -13.95 -8.82
N LYS A 121 -4.36 -14.87 -8.87
CA LYS A 121 -4.15 -16.21 -9.45
C LYS A 121 -3.60 -16.14 -10.87
N GLU A 122 -4.06 -15.16 -11.63
CA GLU A 122 -3.67 -14.97 -13.02
C GLU A 122 -2.26 -14.39 -13.20
N THR A 123 -1.67 -13.78 -12.17
CA THR A 123 -0.36 -13.11 -12.27
C THR A 123 0.70 -13.65 -11.35
N ILE A 124 0.37 -14.51 -10.39
CA ILE A 124 1.38 -15.02 -9.45
C ILE A 124 2.52 -15.76 -10.17
N GLY A 125 2.19 -16.49 -11.24
CA GLY A 125 3.17 -17.12 -12.15
C GLY A 125 4.19 -16.16 -12.76
N GLN A 126 3.91 -14.86 -12.78
CA GLN A 126 4.79 -13.82 -13.31
C GLN A 126 5.73 -13.22 -12.25
N LEU A 127 5.66 -13.65 -10.99
CA LEU A 127 6.44 -13.05 -9.92
C LEU A 127 7.96 -13.10 -10.17
N PRO A 128 8.56 -14.21 -10.68
CA PRO A 128 9.98 -14.21 -11.06
C PRO A 128 10.31 -13.18 -12.15
N ASP A 129 9.46 -13.04 -13.16
CA ASP A 129 9.64 -12.03 -14.22
C ASP A 129 9.45 -10.60 -13.71
N PHE A 130 8.56 -10.41 -12.74
CA PHE A 130 8.37 -9.13 -12.08
C PHE A 130 9.63 -8.71 -11.31
N VAL A 131 10.29 -9.66 -10.64
CA VAL A 131 11.60 -9.44 -9.99
C VAL A 131 12.67 -9.09 -11.03
N ARG A 132 12.74 -9.83 -12.14
CA ARG A 132 13.67 -9.50 -13.25
C ARG A 132 13.41 -8.10 -13.81
N LEU A 133 12.14 -7.72 -13.95
CA LEU A 133 11.75 -6.39 -14.40
C LEU A 133 12.20 -5.30 -13.42
N ALA A 134 12.00 -5.50 -12.11
CA ALA A 134 12.48 -4.59 -11.07
C ALA A 134 13.99 -4.36 -11.18
N ALA A 135 14.77 -5.45 -11.27
CA ALA A 135 16.22 -5.38 -11.41
C ALA A 135 16.65 -4.63 -12.68
N ARG A 136 15.99 -4.87 -13.83
CA ARG A 136 16.24 -4.12 -15.08
C ARG A 136 15.96 -2.63 -14.95
N MET A 137 14.97 -2.25 -14.14
CA MET A 137 14.66 -0.85 -13.84
C MET A 137 15.64 -0.24 -12.82
N GLY A 138 16.53 -1.03 -12.25
CA GLY A 138 17.45 -0.63 -11.18
C GLY A 138 16.80 -0.56 -9.80
N ILE A 139 15.61 -1.15 -9.63
CA ILE A 139 14.85 -1.19 -8.37
C ILE A 139 15.22 -2.47 -7.61
N THR A 140 15.58 -2.32 -6.35
CA THR A 140 16.05 -3.41 -5.49
C THR A 140 15.01 -3.90 -4.49
N GLU A 141 13.77 -3.39 -4.55
CA GLU A 141 12.71 -3.74 -3.60
C GLU A 141 11.41 -4.09 -4.33
N VAL A 142 10.92 -5.31 -4.09
CA VAL A 142 9.67 -5.84 -4.64
C VAL A 142 8.76 -6.29 -3.51
N HIS A 143 7.49 -5.91 -3.58
CA HIS A 143 6.47 -6.33 -2.63
C HIS A 143 5.33 -7.09 -3.30
N LEU A 144 5.01 -8.27 -2.78
CA LEU A 144 3.80 -9.01 -3.09
C LEU A 144 2.69 -8.64 -2.09
N GLN A 145 1.61 -8.05 -2.58
CA GLN A 145 0.47 -7.67 -1.76
C GLN A 145 -0.72 -8.61 -2.01
N ARG A 146 -1.37 -9.08 -0.94
CA ARG A 146 -2.61 -9.86 -1.08
C ARG A 146 -3.75 -8.99 -1.57
N LEU A 147 -4.55 -9.50 -2.50
CA LEU A 147 -5.78 -8.85 -2.95
C LEU A 147 -6.75 -8.70 -1.77
N VAL A 148 -7.16 -7.47 -1.48
CA VAL A 148 -8.26 -7.17 -0.55
C VAL A 148 -9.57 -7.19 -1.34
N PHE A 149 -10.58 -7.89 -0.84
CA PHE A 149 -11.93 -7.89 -1.41
C PHE A 149 -13.02 -7.95 -0.33
N ASP A 150 -14.25 -7.70 -0.74
CA ASP A 150 -15.46 -7.93 0.06
C ASP A 150 -16.24 -9.10 -0.59
N GLU A 151 -16.78 -10.01 0.22
CA GLU A 151 -17.54 -11.18 -0.28
C GLU A 151 -18.81 -10.79 -1.00
N LEU A 152 -19.43 -9.69 -0.56
CA LEU A 152 -20.61 -9.12 -1.24
C LEU A 152 -20.23 -8.47 -2.58
N GLY A 153 -18.93 -8.45 -2.92
CA GLY A 153 -18.36 -7.88 -4.12
C GLY A 153 -18.19 -6.36 -4.01
N TYR A 154 -17.01 -5.85 -4.34
CA TYR A 154 -16.78 -4.42 -4.52
C TYR A 154 -15.88 -4.20 -5.73
N GLY A 155 -16.42 -3.55 -6.77
CA GLY A 155 -15.71 -3.43 -8.05
C GLY A 155 -15.41 -4.81 -8.68
N LYS A 156 -14.19 -4.97 -9.20
CA LYS A 156 -13.73 -6.22 -9.84
C LYS A 156 -12.94 -7.15 -8.89
N ALA A 157 -12.67 -6.72 -7.66
CA ALA A 157 -11.93 -7.53 -6.68
C ALA A 157 -12.88 -8.59 -6.10
N GLN A 158 -12.58 -9.86 -6.36
CA GLN A 158 -13.40 -11.00 -5.95
C GLN A 158 -12.51 -12.13 -5.44
N GLY A 159 -13.04 -12.97 -4.54
CA GLY A 159 -12.29 -14.07 -3.94
C GLY A 159 -11.74 -15.07 -4.94
N GLY A 160 -12.44 -15.29 -6.07
CA GLY A 160 -11.98 -16.16 -7.15
C GLY A 160 -10.62 -15.76 -7.75
N ASN A 161 -10.29 -14.47 -7.73
CA ASN A 161 -9.03 -13.94 -8.27
C ASN A 161 -7.92 -13.87 -7.20
N SER A 162 -8.27 -14.05 -5.93
CA SER A 162 -7.33 -13.96 -4.81
C SER A 162 -6.54 -15.25 -4.63
N LEU A 163 -5.30 -15.15 -4.14
CA LEU A 163 -4.48 -16.31 -3.77
C LEU A 163 -4.89 -16.98 -2.45
N PHE A 164 -6.03 -16.57 -1.85
CA PHE A 164 -6.50 -17.16 -0.59
C PHE A 164 -7.15 -18.53 -0.81
N GLU A 165 -6.92 -19.46 0.12
CA GLU A 165 -7.42 -20.84 0.14
C GLU A 165 -6.97 -21.74 -1.03
N SER A 166 -6.18 -21.21 -1.98
CA SER A 166 -5.71 -21.97 -3.15
C SER A 166 -4.21 -21.96 -3.37
N ALA A 167 -3.39 -21.71 -2.34
CA ALA A 167 -1.94 -21.92 -2.42
C ALA A 167 -1.64 -23.41 -2.61
N GLN A 168 -1.86 -23.86 -3.84
CA GLN A 168 -1.44 -25.14 -4.40
C GLN A 168 0.09 -25.14 -4.43
N GLU A 169 0.69 -26.34 -4.44
CA GLU A 169 2.16 -26.51 -4.49
C GLU A 169 2.80 -25.61 -5.57
N ALA A 170 2.16 -25.49 -6.73
CA ALA A 170 2.60 -24.63 -7.84
C ALA A 170 2.76 -23.13 -7.48
N GLU A 171 1.89 -22.56 -6.64
CA GLU A 171 2.02 -21.16 -6.21
C GLU A 171 3.21 -20.99 -5.25
N SER A 172 3.45 -21.99 -4.40
CA SER A 172 4.59 -22.00 -3.48
C SER A 172 5.91 -22.13 -4.24
N ASP A 173 5.98 -23.01 -5.24
CA ASP A 173 7.15 -23.20 -6.10
C ASP A 173 7.50 -21.91 -6.85
N THR A 174 6.49 -21.23 -7.39
CA THR A 174 6.66 -19.94 -8.07
C THR A 174 7.24 -18.87 -7.14
N ILE A 175 6.80 -18.84 -5.89
CA ILE A 175 7.30 -17.89 -4.89
C ILE A 175 8.74 -18.19 -4.53
N GLU A 176 9.11 -19.46 -4.35
CA GLU A 176 10.50 -19.82 -4.10
C GLU A 176 11.40 -19.54 -5.30
N GLU A 177 10.96 -19.81 -6.53
CA GLU A 177 11.67 -19.40 -7.75
C GLU A 177 11.90 -17.89 -7.76
N ALA A 178 10.87 -17.10 -7.43
CA ALA A 178 10.99 -15.66 -7.36
C ALA A 178 11.95 -15.20 -6.25
N ARG A 179 12.01 -15.90 -5.10
CA ARG A 179 12.97 -15.62 -4.02
C ARG A 179 14.40 -15.94 -4.44
N ASP A 180 14.61 -17.05 -5.14
CA ASP A 180 15.92 -17.40 -5.72
C ASP A 180 16.37 -16.36 -6.76
N MET A 181 15.45 -15.97 -7.64
CA MET A 181 15.67 -14.89 -8.60
C MET A 181 16.05 -13.59 -7.90
N ALA A 182 15.31 -13.21 -6.86
CA ALA A 182 15.54 -11.99 -6.09
C ALA A 182 16.92 -12.01 -5.42
N ARG A 183 17.29 -13.13 -4.77
CA ARG A 183 18.64 -13.34 -4.21
C ARG A 183 19.74 -13.18 -5.26
N SER A 184 19.56 -13.79 -6.43
CA SER A 184 20.57 -13.75 -7.51
C SER A 184 20.77 -12.35 -8.11
N LEU A 185 19.74 -11.49 -8.04
CA LEU A 185 19.73 -10.15 -8.62
C LEU A 185 19.96 -9.04 -7.57
N GLY A 186 20.13 -9.38 -6.29
CA GLY A 186 20.26 -8.41 -5.21
C GLY A 186 18.98 -7.59 -4.98
N VAL A 187 17.82 -8.19 -5.25
CA VAL A 187 16.50 -7.61 -5.02
C VAL A 187 15.92 -8.23 -3.74
N THR A 188 15.31 -7.42 -2.87
CA THR A 188 14.48 -7.93 -1.77
C THR A 188 13.06 -8.21 -2.28
N LEU A 189 12.53 -9.36 -1.89
CA LEU A 189 11.17 -9.78 -2.20
C LEU A 189 10.43 -10.07 -0.90
N ASP A 190 9.55 -9.16 -0.50
CA ASP A 190 8.76 -9.24 0.73
C ASP A 190 7.27 -9.29 0.43
N ALA A 191 6.47 -9.74 1.40
CA ALA A 191 5.04 -9.49 1.36
C ALA A 191 4.62 -8.27 2.16
N SER A 192 3.43 -7.76 1.87
CA SER A 192 2.81 -6.71 2.68
C SER A 192 2.76 -7.12 4.16
N GLY A 193 3.32 -6.27 5.02
CA GLY A 193 3.44 -6.52 6.47
C GLY A 193 4.84 -6.89 6.96
N ALA A 194 5.88 -6.78 6.11
CA ALA A 194 7.26 -7.19 6.44
C ALA A 194 7.36 -8.68 6.83
N THR A 195 6.56 -9.52 6.18
CA THR A 195 6.58 -10.97 6.34
C THR A 195 7.07 -11.60 5.04
N GLU A 196 7.61 -12.83 5.13
CA GLU A 196 8.00 -13.56 3.94
C GLU A 196 6.78 -13.81 3.03
N PRO A 197 6.91 -13.68 1.70
CA PRO A 197 5.79 -13.81 0.77
C PRO A 197 4.95 -15.06 0.97
N GLY A 198 5.58 -16.23 1.07
CA GLY A 198 4.88 -17.51 1.29
C GLY A 198 4.15 -17.58 2.64
N LEU A 199 4.75 -17.04 3.71
CA LEU A 199 4.09 -16.94 5.01
C LEU A 199 2.87 -16.01 4.93
N SER A 200 2.99 -14.91 4.19
CA SER A 200 1.89 -13.95 4.08
C SER A 200 0.65 -14.54 3.41
N LEU A 201 0.79 -15.54 2.52
CA LEU A 201 -0.32 -16.17 1.79
C LEU A 201 -1.03 -17.28 2.57
N LYS A 202 -0.37 -17.86 3.59
CA LYS A 202 -0.96 -18.91 4.43
C LYS A 202 -2.00 -18.31 5.39
N ARG A 203 -3.02 -19.12 5.74
CA ARG A 203 -3.98 -18.78 6.80
C ARG A 203 -3.31 -18.89 8.16
N HIS A 204 -3.37 -17.83 8.96
CA HIS A 204 -2.81 -17.80 10.31
C HIS A 204 -3.91 -17.68 11.34
N ASN A 205 -4.31 -18.80 11.99
CA ASN A 205 -5.29 -18.82 13.08
C ASN A 205 -6.69 -18.25 12.70
N ASP A 206 -7.73 -18.64 13.44
CA ASP A 206 -9.09 -18.16 13.23
C ASP A 206 -9.33 -16.77 13.84
N GLN A 207 -8.37 -16.25 14.61
CA GLN A 207 -8.41 -14.93 15.26
C GLN A 207 -7.22 -14.04 14.89
N ALA A 208 -6.74 -14.11 13.65
CA ALA A 208 -5.56 -13.40 13.17
C ALA A 208 -5.60 -11.87 13.43
N TRP A 209 -6.79 -11.27 13.41
CA TRP A 209 -7.01 -9.83 13.62
C TRP A 209 -6.52 -9.33 14.99
N THR A 210 -6.43 -10.20 15.99
CA THR A 210 -6.00 -9.85 17.36
C THR A 210 -4.56 -9.31 17.41
N ALA A 211 -3.73 -9.66 16.42
CA ALA A 211 -2.39 -9.12 16.27
C ALA A 211 -2.37 -7.66 15.73
N CYS A 212 -3.48 -7.16 15.20
CA CYS A 212 -3.57 -5.81 14.65
C CYS A 212 -3.53 -4.75 15.76
N ARG A 213 -2.53 -3.85 15.69
CA ARG A 213 -2.41 -2.70 16.60
C ARG A 213 -2.80 -1.37 15.97
N ARG A 214 -3.21 -1.35 14.69
CA ARG A 214 -3.50 -0.10 13.95
C ARG A 214 -4.49 0.83 14.67
N PRO A 215 -5.60 0.35 15.27
CA PRO A 215 -6.53 1.25 15.97
C PRO A 215 -5.95 1.98 17.20
N TRP A 216 -4.75 1.62 17.66
CA TRP A 216 -4.01 2.27 18.74
C TRP A 216 -2.76 3.03 18.27
N SER A 217 -2.41 2.97 16.99
CA SER A 217 -1.20 3.63 16.48
C SER A 217 -1.39 4.36 15.15
N LEU A 218 -2.57 4.28 14.53
CA LEU A 218 -2.84 4.81 13.21
C LEU A 218 -4.25 5.42 13.12
N MET A 219 -4.34 6.61 12.56
CA MET A 219 -5.57 7.19 12.00
C MET A 219 -5.43 7.25 10.49
N TYR A 220 -6.47 6.85 9.76
CA TYR A 220 -6.54 7.07 8.33
C TYR A 220 -7.61 8.12 8.04
N PHE A 221 -7.26 9.17 7.28
CA PHE A 221 -8.20 10.21 6.90
C PHE A 221 -8.51 10.15 5.41
N THR A 222 -9.80 10.14 5.07
CA THR A 222 -10.24 10.35 3.70
C THR A 222 -10.01 11.80 3.24
N ALA A 223 -10.11 12.06 1.94
CA ALA A 223 -10.02 13.41 1.38
C ALA A 223 -11.09 14.39 1.92
N HIS A 224 -12.17 13.87 2.51
CA HIS A 224 -13.25 14.65 3.13
C HIS A 224 -13.14 14.75 4.65
N GLY A 225 -12.01 14.31 5.25
CA GLY A 225 -11.76 14.43 6.69
C GLY A 225 -12.35 13.31 7.56
N ARG A 226 -13.05 12.34 6.96
CA ARG A 226 -13.55 11.16 7.70
C ARG A 226 -12.39 10.33 8.23
N ALA A 227 -12.40 10.05 9.53
CA ALA A 227 -11.44 9.18 10.21
C ALA A 227 -11.88 7.71 10.08
N LEU A 228 -10.96 6.84 9.68
CA LEU A 228 -11.18 5.40 9.50
C LEU A 228 -10.13 4.61 10.32
N PRO A 229 -10.41 3.34 10.68
CA PRO A 229 -9.47 2.50 11.45
C PRO A 229 -8.20 2.14 10.67
N CYS A 230 -8.29 2.02 9.34
CA CYS A 230 -7.18 1.72 8.45
C CYS A 230 -7.56 2.00 6.97
N CYS A 231 -6.57 1.99 6.09
CA CYS A 231 -6.77 2.17 4.64
C CYS A 231 -7.49 1.00 3.94
N ILE A 232 -7.57 -0.17 4.58
CA ILE A 232 -8.21 -1.38 4.04
C ILE A 232 -9.73 -1.33 4.20
N ALA A 233 -10.23 -0.67 5.25
CA ALA A 233 -11.64 -0.73 5.63
C ALA A 233 -12.64 -0.37 4.51
N PRO A 234 -12.39 0.65 3.66
CA PRO A 234 -13.28 0.95 2.53
C PRO A 234 -13.37 -0.15 1.47
N PHE A 235 -12.43 -1.09 1.43
CA PHE A 235 -12.36 -2.17 0.44
C PHE A 235 -12.82 -3.52 0.99
N SER A 236 -12.99 -3.64 2.31
CA SER A 236 -13.37 -4.88 2.99
C SER A 236 -14.74 -4.83 3.67
N ALA A 237 -15.40 -3.67 3.69
CA ALA A 237 -16.75 -3.51 4.22
C ALA A 237 -17.53 -2.46 3.43
N ARG A 238 -18.84 -2.68 3.25
CA ARG A 238 -19.75 -1.71 2.61
C ARG A 238 -20.25 -0.67 3.61
N GLY A 239 -20.59 0.51 3.08
CA GLY A 239 -21.22 1.59 3.83
C GLY A 239 -20.23 2.35 4.71
N TYR A 240 -19.98 3.63 4.39
CA TYR A 240 -19.05 4.47 5.15
C TYR A 240 -19.36 4.52 6.65
N GLY A 241 -20.63 4.41 7.04
CA GLY A 241 -21.02 4.36 8.45
C GLY A 241 -20.44 3.17 9.22
N ASN A 242 -20.15 2.04 8.55
CA ASN A 242 -19.66 0.83 9.21
C ASN A 242 -18.19 0.91 9.65
N TYR A 243 -17.46 1.93 9.22
CA TYR A 243 -16.04 2.08 9.52
C TYR A 243 -15.59 3.54 9.69
N THR A 244 -16.52 4.51 9.70
CA THR A 244 -16.20 5.89 10.03
C THR A 244 -16.18 6.05 11.54
N LEU A 245 -15.05 6.50 12.07
CA LEU A 245 -14.81 6.65 13.50
C LEU A 245 -14.79 8.12 13.96
N GLY A 246 -14.98 9.05 13.04
CA GLY A 246 -15.05 10.49 13.33
C GLY A 246 -14.87 11.37 12.10
N ASP A 247 -14.88 12.69 12.32
CA ASP A 247 -14.78 13.70 11.27
C ASP A 247 -13.85 14.86 11.69
N ALA A 248 -12.64 14.90 11.12
CA ALA A 248 -11.65 15.93 11.40
C ALA A 248 -12.01 17.33 10.85
N THR A 249 -13.18 17.48 10.23
CA THR A 249 -13.75 18.78 9.89
C THR A 249 -14.61 19.37 11.00
N GLN A 250 -15.07 18.53 11.94
CA GLN A 250 -15.93 18.91 13.05
C GLN A 250 -15.18 18.90 14.39
N ASP A 251 -14.39 17.84 14.62
CA ASP A 251 -13.75 17.59 15.91
C ASP A 251 -12.22 17.56 15.81
N ASP A 252 -11.55 17.80 16.94
CA ASP A 252 -10.10 17.62 17.06
C ASP A 252 -9.72 16.13 17.12
N LEU A 253 -8.47 15.81 16.78
CA LEU A 253 -8.02 14.43 16.68
C LEU A 253 -8.01 13.69 18.02
N ARG A 254 -7.74 14.40 19.12
CA ARG A 254 -7.72 13.80 20.45
C ARG A 254 -9.13 13.40 20.88
N THR A 255 -10.12 14.23 20.56
CA THR A 255 -11.54 13.94 20.75
C THR A 255 -11.92 12.72 19.94
N ILE A 256 -11.73 12.75 18.61
CA ILE A 256 -12.04 11.61 17.73
C ILE A 256 -11.39 10.30 18.24
N TRP A 257 -10.09 10.35 18.58
CA TRP A 257 -9.32 9.18 19.00
C TRP A 257 -9.82 8.52 20.30
N ASN A 258 -10.46 9.29 21.18
CA ASN A 258 -10.93 8.85 22.48
C ASN A 258 -12.46 8.74 22.57
N ASP A 259 -13.18 9.11 21.52
CA ASP A 259 -14.64 9.09 21.49
C ASP A 259 -15.20 7.66 21.32
N ALA A 260 -16.50 7.51 21.56
CA ALA A 260 -17.22 6.23 21.55
C ALA A 260 -16.93 5.40 20.28
N PRO A 261 -16.97 5.92 19.04
CA PRO A 261 -16.72 5.11 17.84
C PRO A 261 -15.35 4.41 17.85
N TYR A 262 -14.28 5.10 18.28
CA TYR A 262 -12.95 4.49 18.38
C TYR A 262 -12.86 3.48 19.52
N ARG A 263 -13.48 3.76 20.67
CA ARG A 263 -13.51 2.85 21.84
C ARG A 263 -14.28 1.57 21.54
N ASP A 264 -15.42 1.70 20.87
CA ASP A 264 -16.28 0.58 20.48
C ASP A 264 -15.58 -0.26 19.41
N PHE A 265 -14.93 0.36 18.43
CA PHE A 265 -14.14 -0.34 17.43
C PHE A 265 -13.00 -1.15 18.07
N ARG A 266 -12.26 -0.56 19.02
CA ARG A 266 -11.18 -1.24 19.76
C ARG A 266 -11.70 -2.40 20.60
N THR A 267 -12.83 -2.20 21.29
CA THR A 267 -13.49 -3.25 22.08
C THR A 267 -13.93 -4.41 21.19
N GLY A 268 -14.58 -4.09 20.06
CA GLY A 268 -14.99 -5.08 19.07
C GLY A 268 -13.81 -5.86 18.52
N LEU A 269 -12.70 -5.18 18.18
CA LEU A 269 -11.50 -5.84 17.64
C LEU A 269 -10.88 -6.85 18.61
N LEU A 270 -11.01 -6.62 19.92
CA LEU A 270 -10.53 -7.55 20.96
C LEU A 270 -11.52 -8.69 21.27
N SER A 271 -12.70 -8.69 20.65
CA SER A 271 -13.70 -9.74 20.85
C SER A 271 -13.56 -10.87 19.82
N ASP A 272 -14.31 -11.95 20.05
CA ASP A 272 -14.45 -13.07 19.10
C ASP A 272 -15.25 -12.68 17.84
N THR A 273 -15.87 -11.50 17.82
CA THR A 273 -16.63 -10.96 16.68
C THR A 273 -16.13 -9.55 16.33
N PRO A 274 -15.00 -9.42 15.61
CA PRO A 274 -14.43 -8.13 15.30
C PRO A 274 -15.32 -7.31 14.35
N PRO A 275 -15.12 -5.98 14.27
CA PRO A 275 -15.81 -5.13 13.31
C PRO A 275 -15.68 -5.69 11.89
N ALA A 276 -16.72 -5.52 11.07
CA ALA A 276 -16.79 -6.10 9.72
C ALA A 276 -15.50 -5.91 8.88
N PRO A 277 -14.84 -4.74 8.86
CA PRO A 277 -13.61 -4.56 8.09
C PRO A 277 -12.44 -5.46 8.52
N CYS A 278 -12.45 -5.94 9.77
CA CYS A 278 -11.37 -6.67 10.42
C CYS A 278 -11.53 -8.19 10.38
N GLN A 279 -12.74 -8.71 10.17
CA GLN A 279 -13.05 -10.15 10.20
C GLN A 279 -12.14 -10.99 9.29
N ASN A 280 -11.72 -10.41 8.17
CA ASN A 280 -10.88 -11.08 7.18
C ASN A 280 -9.39 -10.67 7.24
N CYS A 281 -9.00 -9.74 8.13
CA CYS A 281 -7.61 -9.30 8.28
C CYS A 281 -6.75 -10.40 8.94
N GLY A 282 -5.57 -10.68 8.37
CA GLY A 282 -4.68 -11.76 8.81
C GLY A 282 -5.13 -13.17 8.42
N VAL A 283 -6.39 -13.30 7.99
CA VAL A 283 -6.97 -14.53 7.46
C VAL A 283 -6.88 -14.50 5.93
N ARG A 284 -7.56 -13.53 5.30
CA ARG A 284 -7.65 -13.36 3.84
C ARG A 284 -6.72 -12.29 3.28
N TRP A 285 -6.35 -11.31 4.09
CA TRP A 285 -5.45 -10.21 3.75
C TRP A 285 -4.27 -10.15 4.71
N SER A 286 -3.19 -9.48 4.32
CA SER A 286 -2.09 -9.18 5.23
C SER A 286 -2.51 -8.21 6.35
N LEU A 287 -1.94 -8.41 7.55
CA LEU A 287 -2.09 -7.50 8.70
C LEU A 287 -1.31 -6.20 8.54
#